data_AF-A0A1E4LMG3-F1
#
_entry.id   AF-A0A1E4LMG3-F1
#
_cell.length_a   1.000
_cell.length_b   1.000
_cell.length_c   1.000
_cell.angle_alpha   90.00
_cell.angle_beta   90.00
_cell.angle_gamma   90.00
#
_symmetry.space_group_name_H-M   'P 1'
#
loop_
_entity.id
_entity.type
_entity.pdbx_description
1 polymer ?
#
loop_
_entity_poly.entity_id
_entity_poly.type
_entity_poly.pdbx_seq_one_letter_code
_entity_poly.pdbx_strand_id
1 'polypeptide(L)'
;MNRHLQQVKAYAAQNERARRSAGPRSWGFVLIAIFVVFLGKGIGSMQTDIKGHTAGTAAGSAAGGGLDGSPVTENGGTPWSLILVNEQYPLPTDFSVVLANVSGGRVDSRIEETLQSMIADAKADGISLRICSSYRSVSYQKRLYEAQQKKSGTPVYDYVQPPGASEHHTGLAVDLLAAGVNSLTPAFAKTAAYKWLCAHADQYGFIERYPQGKQAMTGIEWEPWHFRYVGVACAQYIKAFGMCLEEYAAEQLPAYANALPKEGMPVGPID
;
A
#
# COMPACT_ATOMS: atom_id res chain seq x y z
N MET A 1 4.49 -12.13 22.71
CA MET A 1 5.30 -12.78 21.63
C MET A 1 4.64 -14.03 21.03
N ASN A 2 4.48 -15.15 21.75
CA ASN A 2 4.09 -16.44 21.12
C ASN A 2 2.67 -16.52 20.53
N ARG A 3 1.67 -15.82 21.08
CA ARG A 3 0.29 -15.82 20.50
C ARG A 3 0.19 -14.97 19.22
N HIS A 4 0.91 -13.85 19.18
CA HIS A 4 0.92 -12.93 18.04
C HIS A 4 1.58 -13.56 16.81
N LEU A 5 2.73 -14.20 17.00
CA LEU A 5 3.43 -14.91 15.92
C LEU A 5 2.56 -16.03 15.29
N GLN A 6 1.71 -16.69 16.10
CA GLN A 6 0.81 -17.75 15.64
C GLN A 6 -0.37 -17.21 14.82
N GLN A 7 -0.92 -16.04 15.18
CA GLN A 7 -1.99 -15.40 14.41
C GLN A 7 -1.51 -14.89 13.05
N VAL A 8 -0.31 -14.31 12.98
CA VAL A 8 0.30 -13.88 11.71
C VAL A 8 0.61 -15.09 10.82
N LYS A 9 1.20 -16.16 11.39
CA LYS A 9 1.46 -17.40 10.65
C LYS A 9 0.17 -18.04 10.13
N ALA A 10 -0.93 -18.00 10.88
CA ALA A 10 -2.22 -18.49 10.43
C ALA A 10 -2.80 -17.66 9.27
N TYR A 11 -2.74 -16.32 9.36
CA TYR A 11 -3.19 -15.42 8.30
C TYR A 11 -2.36 -15.58 7.01
N ALA A 12 -1.03 -15.60 7.13
CA ALA A 12 -0.12 -15.78 6.01
C ALA A 12 -0.28 -17.17 5.37
N ALA A 13 -0.44 -18.24 6.17
CA ALA A 13 -0.69 -19.58 5.65
C ALA A 13 -2.04 -19.67 4.92
N GLN A 14 -3.07 -18.94 5.37
CA GLN A 14 -4.34 -18.86 4.68
C GLN A 14 -4.22 -18.16 3.32
N ASN A 15 -3.48 -17.04 3.26
CA ASN A 15 -3.26 -16.28 2.03
C ASN A 15 -2.33 -17.02 1.04
N GLU A 16 -1.29 -17.70 1.53
CA GLU A 16 -0.39 -18.48 0.70
C GLU A 16 -1.07 -19.74 0.15
N ARG A 17 -1.94 -20.38 0.94
CA ARG A 17 -2.81 -21.47 0.46
C ARG A 17 -3.77 -20.97 -0.61
N ALA A 18 -4.40 -19.81 -0.42
CA ALA A 18 -5.26 -19.19 -1.43
C ALA A 18 -4.50 -18.91 -2.75
N ARG A 19 -3.26 -18.42 -2.66
CA ARG A 19 -2.37 -18.22 -3.81
C ARG A 19 -1.94 -19.53 -4.50
N ARG A 20 -1.62 -20.58 -3.74
CA ARG A 20 -1.19 -21.88 -4.29
C ARG A 20 -2.36 -22.72 -4.85
N SER A 21 -3.57 -22.55 -4.33
CA SER A 21 -4.78 -23.17 -4.89
C SER A 21 -5.23 -22.51 -6.19
N ALA A 22 -4.84 -21.25 -6.41
CA ALA A 22 -5.01 -20.56 -7.68
C ALA A 22 -3.83 -20.93 -8.60
N GLY A 23 -3.92 -22.09 -9.27
CA GLY A 23 -2.93 -22.48 -10.28
C GLY A 23 -2.82 -21.45 -11.42
N PRO A 24 -1.80 -21.57 -12.30
CA PRO A 24 -1.63 -20.62 -13.40
C PRO A 24 -2.71 -20.86 -14.45
N ARG A 25 -3.81 -20.08 -14.47
CA ARG A 25 -4.72 -20.01 -15.63
C ARG A 25 -5.82 -18.91 -15.56
N SER A 26 -5.83 -18.11 -16.63
CA SER A 26 -6.99 -17.59 -17.39
C SER A 26 -8.34 -17.55 -16.67
N TRP A 27 -8.78 -16.33 -16.33
CA TRP A 27 -10.07 -16.04 -15.70
C TRP A 27 -11.21 -16.22 -16.71
N GLY A 28 -11.82 -17.41 -16.70
CA GLY A 28 -13.08 -17.70 -17.38
C GLY A 28 -14.05 -18.34 -16.39
N PHE A 29 -15.13 -17.63 -16.10
CA PHE A 29 -16.40 -18.07 -15.49
C PHE A 29 -16.38 -18.59 -14.04
N VAL A 30 -16.99 -17.81 -13.13
CA VAL A 30 -17.75 -18.40 -12.01
C VAL A 30 -19.21 -18.47 -12.44
N LEU A 31 -19.62 -19.68 -12.85
CA LEU A 31 -21.02 -20.05 -13.00
C LEU A 31 -21.66 -20.21 -11.62
N ILE A 32 -22.79 -19.53 -11.42
CA ILE A 32 -23.71 -19.77 -10.31
C ILE A 32 -24.33 -21.16 -10.52
N ALA A 33 -24.03 -22.10 -9.63
CA ALA A 33 -24.62 -23.44 -9.66
C ALA A 33 -26.04 -23.42 -9.10
N ILE A 34 -27.05 -23.59 -9.96
CA ILE A 34 -28.39 -24.04 -9.59
C ILE A 34 -28.47 -25.53 -9.88
N PHE A 35 -28.78 -26.31 -8.85
CA PHE A 35 -28.97 -27.76 -8.92
C PHE A 35 -30.21 -28.09 -9.76
N VAL A 36 -30.02 -28.73 -10.92
CA VAL A 36 -31.06 -29.54 -11.57
C VAL A 36 -30.42 -30.86 -12.01
N VAL A 37 -30.88 -31.95 -11.41
CA VAL A 37 -30.51 -33.33 -11.75
C VAL A 37 -31.21 -33.70 -13.04
N PHE A 38 -30.48 -34.15 -14.06
CA PHE A 38 -30.91 -35.23 -14.97
C PHE A 38 -29.70 -35.90 -15.66
N LEU A 39 -29.76 -37.24 -15.71
CA LEU A 39 -28.79 -38.17 -16.29
C LEU A 39 -28.69 -38.07 -17.83
N GLY A 40 -27.50 -38.34 -18.40
CA GLY A 40 -27.40 -38.86 -19.77
C GLY A 40 -26.08 -38.64 -20.52
N LYS A 41 -25.19 -39.65 -20.48
CA LYS A 41 -24.17 -40.13 -21.44
C LYS A 41 -23.73 -39.21 -22.62
N GLY A 42 -22.42 -39.11 -22.85
CA GLY A 42 -21.88 -38.84 -24.19
C GLY A 42 -20.41 -38.41 -24.28
N ILE A 43 -19.56 -39.32 -24.75
CA ILE A 43 -18.12 -39.25 -25.02
C ILE A 43 -17.75 -38.17 -26.06
N GLY A 44 -16.54 -37.57 -25.95
CA GLY A 44 -15.92 -36.86 -27.08
C GLY A 44 -14.65 -36.07 -26.75
N SER A 45 -13.50 -36.69 -26.99
CA SER A 45 -12.15 -36.09 -26.95
C SER A 45 -11.97 -35.04 -28.06
N MET A 46 -11.35 -33.89 -27.76
CA MET A 46 -10.64 -33.12 -28.79
C MET A 46 -9.46 -32.34 -28.20
N GLN A 47 -8.27 -32.76 -28.66
CA GLN A 47 -6.97 -32.17 -28.40
C GLN A 47 -6.69 -31.14 -29.50
N THR A 48 -6.27 -29.94 -29.13
CA THR A 48 -5.70 -28.98 -30.08
C THR A 48 -4.39 -28.42 -29.55
N ASP A 49 -3.37 -28.61 -30.38
CA ASP A 49 -2.00 -28.13 -30.24
C ASP A 49 -1.93 -26.61 -30.18
N ILE A 50 -1.15 -26.07 -29.24
CA ILE A 50 -0.63 -24.71 -29.35
C ILE A 50 0.90 -24.77 -29.23
N LYS A 51 1.53 -24.38 -30.34
CA LYS A 51 2.95 -24.16 -30.54
C LYS A 51 3.50 -23.17 -29.51
N GLY A 52 4.66 -23.53 -28.95
CA GLY A 52 5.36 -22.74 -27.96
C GLY A 52 5.82 -21.37 -28.45
N HIS A 53 5.88 -20.45 -27.50
CA HIS A 53 6.83 -19.34 -27.49
C HIS A 53 7.47 -19.33 -26.10
N THR A 54 8.79 -19.54 -26.09
CA THR A 54 9.64 -19.56 -24.91
C THR A 54 9.81 -18.15 -24.38
N ALA A 55 9.18 -17.83 -23.24
CA ALA A 55 9.53 -16.67 -22.44
C ALA A 55 10.67 -17.06 -21.47
N GLY A 56 11.79 -16.37 -21.61
CA GLY A 56 12.96 -16.51 -20.75
C GLY A 56 12.64 -16.17 -19.30
N THR A 57 13.10 -17.03 -18.42
CA THR A 57 12.94 -16.97 -16.97
C THR A 57 13.88 -15.91 -16.40
N ALA A 58 13.36 -14.85 -15.81
CA ALA A 58 14.10 -14.00 -14.89
C ALA A 58 13.54 -14.22 -13.48
N ALA A 59 14.13 -15.18 -12.78
CA ALA A 59 13.88 -15.42 -11.36
C ALA A 59 14.58 -14.32 -10.55
N GLY A 60 13.82 -13.32 -10.11
CA GLY A 60 14.21 -12.41 -9.03
C GLY A 60 13.89 -13.06 -7.68
N SER A 61 14.95 -13.37 -6.94
CA SER A 61 14.93 -14.05 -5.64
C SER A 61 13.98 -13.41 -4.62
N ALA A 62 12.83 -14.04 -4.38
CA ALA A 62 12.08 -13.89 -3.14
C ALA A 62 12.89 -14.53 -2.00
N ALA A 63 13.78 -13.74 -1.39
CA ALA A 63 14.43 -14.13 -0.15
C ALA A 63 13.37 -14.24 0.94
N GLY A 64 13.22 -15.43 1.52
CA GLY A 64 12.30 -15.71 2.61
C GLY A 64 12.67 -14.91 3.86
N GLY A 65 11.92 -13.84 4.13
CA GLY A 65 11.86 -13.22 5.45
C GLY A 65 10.80 -13.93 6.28
N GLY A 66 11.16 -14.35 7.50
CA GLY A 66 10.20 -14.86 8.47
C GLY A 66 9.11 -13.82 8.78
N LEU A 67 7.92 -14.29 9.15
CA LEU A 67 6.76 -13.46 9.50
C LEU A 67 6.88 -12.81 10.90
N ASP A 68 8.09 -12.58 11.38
CA ASP A 68 8.33 -11.93 12.68
C ASP A 68 8.20 -10.40 12.62
N GLY A 69 7.94 -9.83 11.44
CA GLY A 69 7.84 -8.39 11.25
C GLY A 69 9.20 -7.69 11.36
N SER A 70 10.30 -8.43 11.48
CA SER A 70 11.62 -7.83 11.58
C SER A 70 12.10 -7.37 10.20
N PRO A 71 12.52 -6.10 10.06
CA PRO A 71 13.13 -5.63 8.83
C PRO A 71 14.46 -6.34 8.62
N VAL A 72 14.62 -7.03 7.48
CA VAL A 72 15.92 -7.57 7.08
C VAL A 72 16.78 -6.40 6.60
N THR A 73 17.73 -5.94 7.42
CA THR A 73 18.79 -5.04 6.96
C THR A 73 20.15 -5.63 7.20
N GLU A 74 21.02 -5.55 6.18
CA GLU A 74 22.37 -6.10 6.25
C GLU A 74 23.27 -5.33 7.24
N ASN A 75 22.85 -4.15 7.73
CA ASN A 75 23.67 -3.25 8.56
C ASN A 75 22.93 -2.59 9.74
N GLY A 76 21.75 -3.09 10.15
CA GLY A 76 21.00 -2.53 11.28
C GLY A 76 20.40 -1.13 11.05
N GLY A 77 20.49 -0.59 9.83
CA GLY A 77 19.80 0.64 9.43
C GLY A 77 18.31 0.42 9.19
N THR A 78 17.56 1.52 9.06
CA THR A 78 16.16 1.49 8.61
C THR A 78 16.10 1.08 7.12
N PRO A 79 15.31 0.07 6.73
CA PRO A 79 15.09 -0.22 5.31
C PRO A 79 14.59 1.01 4.55
N TRP A 80 15.00 1.16 3.30
CA TRP A 80 14.59 2.28 2.45
C TRP A 80 13.05 2.42 2.33
N SER A 81 12.31 1.31 2.37
CA SER A 81 10.84 1.28 2.29
C SER A 81 10.17 1.71 3.59
N LEU A 82 10.89 1.70 4.71
CA LEU A 82 10.39 2.00 6.06
C LEU A 82 10.86 3.35 6.59
N ILE A 83 11.37 4.23 5.73
CA ILE A 83 11.62 5.62 6.12
C ILE A 83 10.32 6.26 6.63
N LEU A 84 10.30 6.66 7.89
CA LEU A 84 9.18 7.38 8.48
C LEU A 84 9.30 8.86 8.10
N VAL A 85 8.26 9.38 7.45
CA VAL A 85 8.20 10.78 7.01
C VAL A 85 6.91 11.38 7.53
N ASN A 86 7.05 12.40 8.38
CA ASN A 86 5.97 13.23 8.92
C ASN A 86 6.59 14.54 9.46
N GLU A 87 5.83 15.36 10.20
CA GLU A 87 6.34 16.62 10.74
C GLU A 87 7.49 16.45 11.74
N GLN A 88 7.48 15.38 12.53
CA GLN A 88 8.55 15.06 13.49
C GLN A 88 9.80 14.50 12.79
N TYR A 89 9.61 13.84 11.65
CA TYR A 89 10.67 13.19 10.87
C TYR A 89 10.64 13.70 9.41
N PRO A 90 11.01 14.96 9.15
CA PRO A 90 11.09 15.46 7.79
C PRO A 90 12.23 14.77 7.03
N LEU A 91 12.09 14.70 5.70
CA LEU A 91 13.15 14.18 4.83
C LEU A 91 14.41 15.05 4.91
N PRO A 92 15.60 14.44 4.82
CA PRO A 92 16.85 15.16 4.60
C PRO A 92 16.77 16.08 3.37
N THR A 93 17.42 17.24 3.43
CA THR A 93 17.39 18.23 2.35
C THR A 93 18.05 17.75 1.06
N ASP A 94 18.96 16.78 1.17
CA ASP A 94 19.66 16.10 0.08
C ASP A 94 19.00 14.77 -0.33
N PHE A 95 17.84 14.44 0.24
CA PHE A 95 17.08 13.25 -0.16
C PHE A 95 16.78 13.27 -1.66
N SER A 96 17.10 12.16 -2.32
CA SER A 96 16.81 11.96 -3.73
C SER A 96 16.25 10.57 -3.98
N VAL A 97 15.42 10.47 -5.01
CA VAL A 97 14.79 9.23 -5.43
C VAL A 97 14.91 9.09 -6.95
N VAL A 98 15.24 7.88 -7.39
CA VAL A 98 15.22 7.53 -8.82
C VAL A 98 13.78 7.19 -9.19
N LEU A 99 13.20 7.97 -10.09
CA LEU A 99 11.79 7.88 -10.43
C LEU A 99 11.56 7.05 -11.70
N ALA A 100 10.51 6.25 -11.68
CA ALA A 100 9.92 5.62 -12.86
C ALA A 100 8.59 6.28 -13.23
N ASN A 101 8.24 6.23 -14.52
CA ASN A 101 6.94 6.71 -14.99
C ASN A 101 5.89 5.61 -14.89
N VAL A 102 4.72 5.95 -14.37
CA VAL A 102 3.54 5.07 -14.34
C VAL A 102 2.35 5.80 -14.92
N SER A 103 1.32 5.06 -15.34
CA SER A 103 0.08 5.69 -15.81
C SER A 103 -0.56 6.52 -14.69
N GLY A 104 -0.50 7.84 -14.81
CA GLY A 104 -1.03 8.79 -13.81
C GLY A 104 0.04 9.45 -12.93
N GLY A 105 1.34 9.22 -13.17
CA GLY A 105 2.39 10.01 -12.52
C GLY A 105 3.76 9.35 -12.49
N ARG A 106 4.48 9.55 -11.39
CA ARG A 106 5.84 9.02 -11.16
C ARG A 106 5.93 8.45 -9.76
N VAL A 107 6.69 7.38 -9.60
CA VAL A 107 6.94 6.72 -8.32
C VAL A 107 8.41 6.40 -8.17
N ASP A 108 8.85 6.02 -6.98
CA ASP A 108 10.15 5.39 -6.80
C ASP A 108 10.24 4.18 -7.74
N SER A 109 11.29 4.13 -8.56
CA SER A 109 11.53 3.03 -9.51
C SER A 109 11.46 1.65 -8.87
N ARG A 110 11.80 1.53 -7.58
CA ARG A 110 11.76 0.26 -6.82
C ARG A 110 10.34 -0.24 -6.54
N ILE A 111 9.31 0.61 -6.68
CA ILE A 111 7.90 0.23 -6.47
C ILE A 111 7.08 0.18 -7.76
N GLU A 112 7.70 0.43 -8.91
CA GLU A 112 7.01 0.48 -10.20
C GLU A 112 6.26 -0.83 -10.49
N GLU A 113 6.98 -1.95 -10.49
CA GLU A 113 6.42 -3.26 -10.87
C GLU A 113 5.31 -3.72 -9.92
N THR A 114 5.49 -3.51 -8.61
CA THR A 114 4.48 -3.93 -7.61
C THR A 114 3.22 -3.07 -7.67
N LEU A 115 3.35 -1.76 -7.91
CA LEU A 115 2.20 -0.88 -8.12
C LEU A 115 1.44 -1.24 -9.41
N GLN A 116 2.17 -1.48 -10.51
CA GLN A 116 1.56 -1.89 -11.77
C GLN A 116 0.83 -3.24 -11.63
N SER A 117 1.42 -4.19 -10.91
CA SER A 117 0.80 -5.49 -10.62
C SER A 117 -0.48 -5.33 -9.81
N MET A 118 -0.46 -4.52 -8.74
CA MET A 118 -1.64 -4.23 -7.92
C MET A 118 -2.79 -3.64 -8.75
N ILE A 119 -2.49 -2.68 -9.63
CA ILE A 119 -3.50 -2.04 -10.48
C ILE A 119 -4.03 -3.02 -11.54
N ALA A 120 -3.16 -3.86 -12.11
CA ALA A 120 -3.54 -4.86 -13.10
C ALA A 120 -4.45 -5.94 -12.50
N ASP A 121 -4.14 -6.42 -11.30
CA ASP A 121 -4.93 -7.45 -10.62
C ASP A 121 -6.27 -6.89 -10.14
N ALA A 122 -6.32 -5.64 -9.65
CA ALA A 122 -7.58 -4.96 -9.40
C ALA A 122 -8.46 -4.92 -10.67
N LYS A 123 -7.86 -4.58 -11.81
CA LYS A 123 -8.56 -4.53 -13.09
C LYS A 123 -9.07 -5.91 -13.52
N ALA A 124 -8.31 -6.97 -13.29
CA ALA A 124 -8.73 -8.35 -13.55
C ALA A 124 -9.96 -8.73 -12.71
N ASP A 125 -10.06 -8.20 -11.49
CA ASP A 125 -11.22 -8.35 -10.60
C ASP A 125 -12.40 -7.41 -10.95
N GLY A 126 -12.34 -6.71 -12.07
CA GLY A 126 -13.35 -5.73 -12.49
C GLY A 126 -13.30 -4.41 -11.72
N ILE A 127 -12.23 -4.16 -10.96
CA ILE A 127 -12.01 -2.96 -10.17
C ILE A 127 -11.06 -2.01 -10.91
N SER A 128 -11.55 -0.81 -11.27
CA SER A 128 -10.71 0.21 -11.90
C SER A 128 -10.10 1.15 -10.86
N LEU A 129 -8.78 1.03 -10.66
CA LEU A 129 -7.97 1.94 -9.86
C LEU A 129 -7.30 3.01 -10.72
N ARG A 130 -7.30 4.25 -10.25
CA ARG A 130 -6.63 5.39 -10.88
C ARG A 130 -5.72 6.08 -9.87
N ILE A 131 -4.48 6.36 -10.30
CA ILE A 131 -3.57 7.24 -9.57
C ILE A 131 -4.06 8.69 -9.71
N CYS A 132 -4.42 9.31 -8.60
CA CYS A 132 -4.79 10.72 -8.52
C CYS A 132 -3.58 11.62 -8.24
N SER A 133 -2.66 11.12 -7.43
CA SER A 133 -1.42 11.79 -7.06
C SER A 133 -0.37 10.73 -6.72
N SER A 134 0.90 11.06 -6.94
CA SER A 134 2.04 10.18 -6.69
C SER A 134 3.24 11.04 -6.30
N TYR A 135 4.44 10.84 -6.85
CA TYR A 135 5.60 11.66 -6.49
C TYR A 135 5.33 13.17 -6.64
N ARG A 136 5.61 13.90 -5.56
CA ARG A 136 5.60 15.37 -5.53
C ARG A 136 6.98 15.85 -5.11
N SER A 137 7.61 16.72 -5.89
CA SER A 137 8.86 17.36 -5.45
C SER A 137 8.62 18.31 -4.27
N VAL A 138 9.61 18.48 -3.39
CA VAL A 138 9.57 19.43 -2.27
C VAL A 138 9.23 20.85 -2.73
N SER A 139 9.81 21.31 -3.85
CA SER A 139 9.53 22.65 -4.39
C SER A 139 8.08 22.83 -4.86
N TYR A 140 7.46 21.77 -5.38
CA TYR A 140 6.03 21.77 -5.74
C TYR A 140 5.15 21.81 -4.50
N GLN A 141 5.46 21.00 -3.49
CA GLN A 141 4.74 21.01 -2.21
C GLN A 141 4.84 22.37 -1.52
N LYS A 142 6.01 23.04 -1.58
CA LYS A 142 6.16 24.42 -1.10
C LYS A 142 5.18 25.38 -1.76
N ARG A 143 5.02 25.32 -3.09
CA ARG A 143 4.04 26.15 -3.80
C ARG A 143 2.61 25.84 -3.37
N LEU A 144 2.26 24.56 -3.19
CA LEU A 144 0.94 24.16 -2.71
C LEU A 144 0.67 24.68 -1.29
N TYR A 145 1.64 24.51 -0.40
CA TYR A 145 1.59 24.92 0.99
C TYR A 145 1.42 26.45 1.11
N GLU A 146 2.25 27.24 0.41
CA GLU A 146 2.13 28.70 0.39
C GLU A 146 0.82 29.20 -0.25
N ALA A 147 0.35 28.52 -1.30
CA ALA A 147 -0.92 28.87 -1.93
C ALA A 147 -2.11 28.59 -0.99
N GLN A 148 -2.04 27.51 -0.21
CA GLN A 148 -3.07 27.16 0.76
C GLN A 148 -3.06 28.15 1.93
N GLN A 149 -1.89 28.55 2.45
CA GLN A 149 -1.78 29.56 3.52
C GLN A 149 -2.43 30.89 3.16
N LYS A 150 -2.32 31.29 1.89
CA LYS A 150 -2.95 32.52 1.40
C LYS A 150 -4.47 32.42 1.26
N LYS A 151 -5.00 31.19 1.14
CA LYS A 151 -6.43 30.93 0.95
C LYS A 151 -7.15 30.62 2.26
N SER A 152 -6.49 29.93 3.20
CA SER A 152 -7.08 29.55 4.47
C SER A 152 -6.86 30.64 5.51
N GLY A 153 -7.94 31.05 6.19
CA GLY A 153 -7.86 31.75 7.47
C GLY A 153 -7.60 30.80 8.65
N THR A 154 -7.34 29.53 8.36
CA THR A 154 -7.09 28.42 9.30
C THR A 154 -5.74 27.75 9.01
N PRO A 155 -5.17 26.98 9.95
CA PRO A 155 -3.89 26.30 9.75
C PRO A 155 -3.92 25.36 8.54
N VAL A 156 -2.86 25.39 7.74
CA VAL A 156 -2.74 24.62 6.48
C VAL A 156 -2.46 23.14 6.72
N TYR A 157 -1.97 22.82 7.91
CA TYR A 157 -1.51 21.49 8.33
C TYR A 157 -2.59 20.40 8.18
N ASP A 158 -3.87 20.76 8.33
CA ASP A 158 -4.99 19.82 8.23
C ASP A 158 -5.17 19.22 6.82
N TYR A 159 -4.62 19.87 5.78
CA TYR A 159 -4.86 19.50 4.39
C TYR A 159 -3.58 19.35 3.54
N VAL A 160 -2.49 20.01 3.93
CA VAL A 160 -1.24 20.01 3.18
C VAL A 160 -0.05 19.94 4.13
N GLN A 161 0.63 18.79 4.14
CA GLN A 161 1.85 18.61 4.93
C GLN A 161 2.95 19.61 4.53
N PRO A 162 3.75 20.10 5.48
CA PRO A 162 4.80 21.06 5.19
C PRO A 162 5.85 20.47 4.24
N PRO A 163 6.56 21.29 3.45
CA PRO A 163 7.59 20.82 2.52
C PRO A 163 8.67 20.00 3.24
N GLY A 164 8.96 18.81 2.75
CA GLY A 164 9.89 17.87 3.40
C GLY A 164 9.21 16.87 4.32
N ALA A 165 8.00 17.15 4.82
CA ALA A 165 7.25 16.24 5.68
C ALA A 165 6.25 15.35 4.93
N SER A 166 6.09 15.51 3.61
CA SER A 166 5.16 14.70 2.81
C SER A 166 5.76 13.38 2.33
N GLU A 167 5.05 12.27 2.54
CA GLU A 167 5.45 10.96 1.99
C GLU A 167 5.53 10.93 0.47
N HIS A 168 4.79 11.79 -0.24
CA HIS A 168 4.87 11.87 -1.71
C HIS A 168 6.27 12.29 -2.20
N HIS A 169 7.10 12.90 -1.35
CA HIS A 169 8.49 13.20 -1.67
C HIS A 169 9.34 11.93 -1.83
N THR A 170 8.98 10.86 -1.13
CA THR A 170 9.71 9.59 -1.19
C THR A 170 9.46 8.83 -2.49
N GLY A 171 8.38 9.15 -3.21
CA GLY A 171 7.91 8.35 -4.33
C GLY A 171 7.28 7.00 -3.91
N LEU A 172 7.13 6.74 -2.60
CA LEU A 172 6.56 5.50 -2.05
C LEU A 172 5.05 5.61 -1.76
N ALA A 173 4.48 6.80 -1.86
CA ALA A 173 3.09 7.07 -1.60
C ALA A 173 2.30 7.38 -2.89
N VAL A 174 1.09 6.85 -2.96
CA VAL A 174 0.15 7.06 -4.06
C VAL A 174 -1.25 7.32 -3.52
N ASP A 175 -1.92 8.32 -4.09
CA ASP A 175 -3.35 8.54 -3.87
C ASP A 175 -4.12 7.79 -4.94
N LEU A 176 -4.93 6.82 -4.52
CA LEU A 176 -5.72 5.96 -5.40
C LEU A 176 -7.21 6.28 -5.28
N LEU A 177 -7.88 6.34 -6.42
CA LEU A 177 -9.32 6.53 -6.52
C LEU A 177 -9.95 5.52 -7.48
N ALA A 178 -11.25 5.32 -7.35
CA ALA A 178 -12.03 4.58 -8.34
C ALA A 178 -12.17 5.38 -9.64
N ALA A 179 -12.36 4.71 -10.77
CA ALA A 179 -12.79 5.37 -12.00
C ALA A 179 -14.06 6.20 -11.76
N GLY A 180 -14.08 7.43 -12.29
CA GLY A 180 -15.20 8.38 -12.11
C GLY A 180 -15.22 9.13 -10.78
N VAL A 181 -14.37 8.78 -9.81
CA VAL A 181 -14.19 9.54 -8.56
C VAL A 181 -13.09 10.58 -8.75
N ASN A 182 -13.45 11.84 -8.54
CA ASN A 182 -12.60 12.99 -8.85
C ASN A 182 -12.15 13.79 -7.62
N SER A 183 -12.56 13.38 -6.42
CA SER A 183 -12.26 14.10 -5.18
C SER A 183 -11.71 13.15 -4.11
N LEU A 184 -10.61 13.57 -3.49
CA LEU A 184 -10.00 12.93 -2.32
C LEU A 184 -10.86 13.24 -1.10
N THR A 185 -11.84 12.40 -0.84
CA THR A 185 -12.80 12.57 0.26
C THR A 185 -13.14 11.21 0.87
N PRO A 186 -13.63 11.18 2.12
CA PRO A 186 -14.06 9.93 2.76
C PRO A 186 -15.12 9.14 1.98
N ALA A 187 -15.80 9.75 1.02
CA ALA A 187 -16.74 9.06 0.13
C ALA A 187 -16.08 7.94 -0.69
N PHE A 188 -14.77 8.00 -0.96
CA PHE A 188 -14.03 6.93 -1.63
C PHE A 188 -14.16 5.59 -0.88
N ALA A 189 -14.26 5.62 0.45
CA ALA A 189 -14.41 4.42 1.28
C ALA A 189 -15.67 3.60 1.01
N LYS A 190 -16.68 4.18 0.35
CA LYS A 190 -17.92 3.49 -0.03
C LYS A 190 -17.79 2.69 -1.33
N THR A 191 -16.72 2.89 -2.08
CA THR A 191 -16.51 2.28 -3.41
C THR A 191 -16.05 0.82 -3.31
N ALA A 192 -16.27 0.05 -4.38
CA ALA A 192 -15.71 -1.29 -4.51
C ALA A 192 -14.16 -1.26 -4.58
N ALA A 193 -13.60 -0.20 -5.17
CA ALA A 193 -12.16 0.02 -5.26
C ALA A 193 -11.48 0.12 -3.89
N TYR A 194 -12.03 0.92 -2.98
CA TYR A 194 -11.51 1.00 -1.62
C TYR A 194 -11.57 -0.36 -0.91
N LYS A 195 -12.72 -1.05 -0.97
CA LYS A 195 -12.88 -2.37 -0.34
C LYS A 195 -11.86 -3.38 -0.89
N TRP A 196 -11.59 -3.34 -2.19
CA TRP A 196 -10.57 -4.17 -2.81
C TRP A 196 -9.16 -3.82 -2.27
N LEU A 197 -8.82 -2.54 -2.17
CA LEU A 197 -7.53 -2.11 -1.61
C LEU A 197 -7.36 -2.58 -0.16
N CYS A 198 -8.37 -2.42 0.71
CA CYS A 198 -8.30 -2.91 2.10
C CYS A 198 -8.08 -4.44 2.15
N ALA A 199 -8.61 -5.18 1.18
CA ALA A 199 -8.46 -6.63 1.12
C ALA A 199 -7.10 -7.09 0.55
N HIS A 200 -6.51 -6.32 -0.38
CA HIS A 200 -5.42 -6.82 -1.24
C HIS A 200 -4.13 -5.99 -1.23
N ALA A 201 -4.14 -4.71 -0.84
CA ALA A 201 -3.00 -3.80 -1.00
C ALA A 201 -1.73 -4.30 -0.28
N ASP A 202 -1.88 -4.93 0.88
CA ASP A 202 -0.80 -5.50 1.69
C ASP A 202 -0.02 -6.61 0.95
N GLN A 203 -0.70 -7.32 0.05
CA GLN A 203 -0.10 -8.38 -0.76
C GLN A 203 0.91 -7.87 -1.79
N TYR A 204 0.87 -6.56 -2.07
CA TYR A 204 1.78 -5.81 -2.94
C TYR A 204 2.69 -4.87 -2.12
N GLY A 205 2.62 -4.93 -0.79
CA GLY A 205 3.45 -4.14 0.11
C GLY A 205 2.93 -2.75 0.41
N PHE A 206 1.67 -2.45 0.09
CA PHE A 206 1.04 -1.17 0.40
C PHE A 206 0.16 -1.25 1.65
N ILE A 207 0.14 -0.18 2.44
CA ILE A 207 -0.77 0.01 3.57
C ILE A 207 -1.69 1.21 3.30
N GLU A 208 -2.92 1.17 3.83
CA GLU A 208 -3.69 2.40 4.07
C GLU A 208 -2.95 3.17 5.16
N ARG A 209 -2.33 4.29 4.77
CA ARG A 209 -1.31 4.92 5.60
C ARG A 209 -1.86 5.72 6.76
N TYR A 210 -3.04 6.31 6.57
CA TYR A 210 -3.74 7.13 7.56
C TYR A 210 -5.10 6.50 7.85
N PRO A 211 -5.16 5.39 8.60
CA PRO A 211 -6.40 4.68 8.89
C PRO A 211 -7.25 5.40 9.94
N GLN A 212 -8.56 5.12 9.92
CA GLN A 212 -9.50 5.70 10.88
C GLN A 212 -9.10 5.37 12.33
N GLY A 213 -9.15 6.38 13.21
CA GLY A 213 -8.84 6.22 14.63
C GLY A 213 -7.35 6.27 14.99
N LYS A 214 -6.46 6.49 14.02
CA LYS A 214 -5.00 6.60 14.25
C LYS A 214 -4.45 8.04 14.11
N GLN A 215 -5.30 9.05 13.94
CA GLN A 215 -4.89 10.46 13.82
C GLN A 215 -3.95 10.91 14.95
N ALA A 216 -4.22 10.49 16.18
CA ALA A 216 -3.37 10.86 17.31
C ALA A 216 -1.91 10.37 17.16
N MET A 217 -1.70 9.27 16.42
CA MET A 217 -0.38 8.70 16.15
C MET A 217 0.22 9.26 14.86
N THR A 218 -0.58 9.40 13.81
CA THR A 218 -0.11 9.79 12.46
C THR A 218 0.03 11.30 12.29
N GLY A 219 -0.68 12.10 13.11
CA GLY A 219 -0.84 13.54 12.93
C GLY A 219 -1.76 13.93 11.77
N ILE A 220 -2.32 12.95 11.04
CA ILE A 220 -3.13 13.17 9.82
C ILE A 220 -4.48 12.48 9.99
N GLU A 221 -5.55 13.16 9.60
CA GLU A 221 -6.91 12.61 9.58
C GLU A 221 -7.02 11.37 8.67
N TRP A 222 -8.15 10.67 8.76
CA TRP A 222 -8.38 9.48 7.94
C TRP A 222 -8.40 9.81 6.44
N GLU A 223 -7.48 9.21 5.69
CA GLU A 223 -7.35 9.38 4.24
C GLU A 223 -7.48 8.03 3.53
N PRO A 224 -8.69 7.56 3.22
CA PRO A 224 -8.91 6.24 2.60
C PRO A 224 -8.31 6.09 1.19
N TRP A 225 -7.79 7.17 0.60
CA TRP A 225 -7.15 7.18 -0.72
C TRP A 225 -5.62 7.05 -0.65
N HIS A 226 -4.98 7.31 0.49
CA HIS A 226 -3.52 7.45 0.59
C HIS A 226 -2.87 6.12 0.96
N PHE A 227 -2.15 5.53 0.01
CA PHE A 227 -1.47 4.23 0.16
C PHE A 227 0.05 4.37 0.13
N ARG A 228 0.72 3.78 1.12
CA ARG A 228 2.18 3.85 1.31
C ARG A 228 2.82 2.48 1.13
N TYR A 229 3.84 2.38 0.27
CA TYR A 229 4.66 1.19 0.16
C TYR A 229 5.62 1.05 1.35
N VAL A 230 5.61 -0.12 1.96
CA VAL A 230 6.48 -0.51 3.10
C VAL A 230 7.16 -1.87 2.89
N GLY A 231 6.79 -2.59 1.82
CA GLY A 231 7.21 -3.96 1.56
C GLY A 231 6.17 -4.98 2.05
N VAL A 232 6.06 -6.13 1.36
CA VAL A 232 4.98 -7.11 1.55
C VAL A 232 4.88 -7.62 2.98
N ALA A 233 5.99 -8.09 3.55
CA ALA A 233 5.98 -8.64 4.91
C ALA A 233 5.57 -7.59 5.96
N CYS A 234 6.07 -6.36 5.83
CA CYS A 234 5.75 -5.26 6.72
C CYS A 234 4.27 -4.86 6.59
N ALA A 235 3.75 -4.72 5.37
CA ALA A 235 2.36 -4.35 5.13
C ALA A 235 1.38 -5.39 5.70
N GLN A 236 1.69 -6.68 5.53
CA GLN A 236 0.90 -7.78 6.09
C GLN A 236 0.92 -7.77 7.62
N TYR A 237 2.06 -7.51 8.24
CA TYR A 237 2.18 -7.37 9.69
C TYR A 237 1.33 -6.20 10.19
N ILE A 238 1.52 -5.02 9.61
CA ILE A 238 0.78 -3.79 9.96
C ILE A 238 -0.73 -4.04 9.88
N LYS A 239 -1.19 -4.66 8.78
CA LYS A 239 -2.61 -5.01 8.59
C LYS A 239 -3.11 -6.01 9.63
N ALA A 240 -2.36 -7.08 9.90
CA ALA A 240 -2.77 -8.14 10.83
C ALA A 240 -2.96 -7.63 12.26
N PHE A 241 -2.22 -6.59 12.66
CA PHE A 241 -2.30 -5.98 14.00
C PHE A 241 -3.08 -4.66 14.04
N GLY A 242 -3.61 -4.19 12.91
CA GLY A 242 -4.33 -2.91 12.86
C GLY A 242 -3.46 -1.72 13.29
N MET A 243 -2.17 -1.75 12.94
CA MET A 243 -1.20 -0.72 13.27
C MET A 243 -1.21 0.41 12.23
N CYS A 244 -0.73 1.60 12.60
CA CYS A 244 -0.19 2.58 11.66
C CYS A 244 1.34 2.40 11.53
N LEU A 245 1.96 3.14 10.60
CA LEU A 245 3.40 3.02 10.36
C LEU A 245 4.23 3.47 11.58
N GLU A 246 3.77 4.45 12.34
CA GLU A 246 4.43 4.96 13.55
C GLU A 246 4.51 3.89 14.64
N GLU A 247 3.41 3.18 14.89
CA GLU A 247 3.37 2.08 15.87
C GLU A 247 4.32 0.95 15.46
N TYR A 248 4.27 0.56 14.18
CA TYR A 248 5.18 -0.44 13.64
C TYR A 248 6.65 0.01 13.74
N ALA A 249 6.94 1.28 13.42
CA ALA A 249 8.28 1.83 13.49
C ALA A 249 8.79 1.86 14.93
N ALA A 250 7.98 2.29 15.89
CA ALA A 250 8.36 2.27 17.30
C ALA A 250 8.65 0.87 17.84
N GLU A 251 7.91 -0.14 17.35
CA GLU A 251 8.08 -1.53 17.77
C GLU A 251 9.28 -2.21 17.11
N GLN A 252 9.49 -2.00 15.80
CA GLN A 252 10.38 -2.83 14.97
C GLN A 252 11.64 -2.10 14.50
N LEU A 253 11.73 -0.78 14.68
CA LEU A 253 12.84 0.04 14.19
C LEU A 253 13.48 0.81 15.34
N PRO A 254 14.70 0.43 15.79
CA PRO A 254 15.38 1.12 16.89
C PRO A 254 15.55 2.63 16.67
N ALA A 255 15.75 3.05 15.42
CA ALA A 255 15.85 4.48 15.04
C ALA A 255 14.58 5.30 15.35
N TYR A 256 13.43 4.63 15.52
CA TYR A 256 12.13 5.22 15.72
C TYR A 256 11.47 4.78 17.03
N ALA A 257 12.22 4.28 18.00
CA ALA A 257 11.68 3.86 19.31
C ALA A 257 10.85 4.95 20.02
N ASN A 258 11.06 6.23 19.68
CA ASN A 258 10.32 7.39 20.18
C ASN A 258 9.36 8.00 19.14
N ALA A 259 8.93 7.24 18.13
CA ALA A 259 7.99 7.71 17.11
C ALA A 259 6.54 7.83 17.61
N LEU A 260 6.25 7.28 18.80
CA LEU A 260 4.97 7.51 19.45
C LEU A 260 4.92 8.92 20.04
N PRO A 261 3.76 9.61 19.97
CA PRO A 261 3.57 10.90 20.64
C PRO A 261 3.87 10.78 22.14
N LYS A 262 4.52 11.80 22.72
CA LYS A 262 4.69 11.86 24.18
C LYS A 262 3.32 12.12 24.84
N GLU A 263 3.02 11.41 25.92
CA GLU A 263 1.81 11.66 26.72
C GLU A 263 1.68 13.15 27.07
N GLY A 264 0.54 13.75 26.74
CA GLY A 264 0.25 15.16 27.02
C GLY A 264 0.69 16.17 25.95
N MET A 265 1.21 15.74 24.80
CA MET A 265 1.40 16.65 23.67
C MET A 265 0.03 16.91 22.99
N PRO A 266 -0.42 18.16 22.85
CA PRO A 266 -1.66 18.44 22.15
C PRO A 266 -1.54 17.97 20.70
N VAL A 267 -2.46 17.09 20.29
CA VAL A 267 -2.74 16.79 18.89
C VAL A 267 -3.64 17.92 18.36
N GLY A 268 -3.00 19.01 17.96
CA GLY A 268 -3.61 20.26 17.53
C GLY A 268 -2.54 21.36 17.38
N PRO A 269 -2.76 22.38 16.56
CA PRO A 269 -1.70 23.13 15.90
C PRO A 269 -0.74 23.77 16.90
N ILE A 270 0.55 23.58 16.66
CA ILE A 270 1.61 24.40 17.26
C ILE A 270 1.43 25.81 16.68
N ASP A 271 1.24 26.78 17.58
CA ASP A 271 1.24 28.24 17.35
C ASP A 271 2.35 28.71 16.40
#